data_AF-A0A7V9AFS8-F1
#
_entry.id   AF-A0A7V9AFS8-F1
#
_cell.length_a   1.000
_cell.length_b   1.000
_cell.length_c   1.000
_cell.angle_alpha   90.00
_cell.angle_beta   90.00
_cell.angle_gamma   90.00
#
_symmetry.space_group_name_H-M   'P 1'
#
loop_
_entity.id
_entity.type
_entity.pdbx_description
1 polymer ?
#
loop_
_entity_poly.entity_id
_entity_poly.type
_entity_poly.pdbx_seq_one_letter_code
_entity_poly.pdbx_strand_id
1 'polypeptide(L)'
;MAEMTLSPENRIAGVLTPLFALRTETDLGIGDLDGLRQFVDWVASIGFKVVQLLPINEIGGDNSPYNAISAIAIEPTTLHLAPGSPPDLTQDDFDSVMARFNLKKLRSGGVKYKQVRELKRALLEKAFARFELGRQGD
;
A
#
# COMPACT_ATOMS: atom_id res chain seq x y z
N MET A 1 -0.42 26.52 -0.77
CA MET A 1 0.56 25.66 -0.07
C MET A 1 1.76 26.53 0.25
N ALA A 2 2.29 26.50 1.47
CA ALA A 2 3.45 27.31 1.83
C ALA A 2 4.71 26.76 1.13
N GLU A 3 5.48 27.63 0.49
CA GLU A 3 6.75 27.29 -0.14
C GLU A 3 7.78 26.95 0.94
N MET A 4 8.42 25.78 0.83
CA MET A 4 9.36 25.29 1.83
C MET A 4 10.78 25.69 1.45
N THR A 5 11.23 26.85 1.93
CA THR A 5 12.61 27.32 1.73
C THR A 5 13.55 26.62 2.71
N LEU A 6 14.49 25.83 2.20
CA LEU A 6 15.52 25.17 2.99
C LEU A 6 16.56 26.20 3.45
N SER A 7 16.77 26.34 4.76
CA SER A 7 17.82 27.19 5.31
C SER A 7 18.35 26.69 6.65
N PRO A 8 19.61 26.99 7.03
CA PRO A 8 20.20 26.52 8.29
C PRO A 8 19.43 26.97 9.55
N GLU A 9 18.77 28.12 9.48
CA GLU A 9 17.92 28.67 10.54
C GLU A 9 16.54 28.00 10.62
N ASN A 10 16.06 27.42 9.51
CA ASN A 10 14.79 26.67 9.45
C ASN A 10 15.05 25.17 9.52
N ARG A 11 15.33 24.67 10.73
CA ARG A 11 15.56 23.24 10.97
C ARG A 11 14.34 22.42 10.57
N ILE A 12 14.59 21.32 9.86
CA ILE A 12 13.59 20.37 9.39
C ILE A 12 13.94 19.00 9.94
N ALA A 13 12.93 18.29 10.43
CA ALA A 13 13.02 16.89 10.79
C ALA A 13 12.05 16.06 9.94
N GLY A 14 12.47 14.84 9.62
CA GLY A 14 11.66 13.86 8.91
C GLY A 14 11.63 12.51 9.62
N VAL A 15 10.67 11.68 9.24
CA VAL A 15 10.57 10.29 9.71
C VAL A 15 10.80 9.36 8.51
N LEU A 16 11.73 8.43 8.66
CA LEU A 16 12.01 7.39 7.68
C LEU A 16 11.31 6.10 8.11
N THR A 17 10.57 5.47 7.20
CA THR A 17 9.90 4.19 7.47
C THR A 17 9.82 3.30 6.23
N PRO A 18 9.89 1.96 6.35
CA PRO A 18 9.50 1.08 5.26
C PRO A 18 7.98 1.09 5.10
N LEU A 19 7.47 1.40 3.89
CA LEU A 19 6.03 1.38 3.62
C LEU A 19 5.40 0.04 3.99
N PHE A 20 6.01 -1.09 3.60
CA PHE A 20 5.50 -2.43 3.88
C PHE A 20 5.36 -2.74 5.39
N ALA A 21 6.08 -2.01 6.25
CA ALA A 21 6.08 -2.21 7.69
C ALA A 21 4.98 -1.43 8.41
N LEU A 22 4.36 -0.43 7.76
CA LEU A 22 3.20 0.26 8.32
C LEU A 22 2.06 -0.73 8.58
N ARG A 23 1.31 -0.48 9.64
CA ARG A 23 0.13 -1.25 10.03
C ARG A 23 -1.01 -0.30 10.35
N THR A 24 -2.20 -0.66 9.92
CA THR A 24 -3.43 0.07 10.23
C THR A 24 -4.44 -0.91 10.81
N GLU A 25 -5.60 -0.40 11.25
CA GLU A 25 -6.69 -1.28 11.70
C GLU A 25 -7.28 -2.12 10.56
N THR A 26 -7.12 -1.69 9.30
CA THR A 26 -7.78 -2.27 8.12
C THR A 26 -6.81 -2.87 7.10
N ASP A 27 -5.49 -2.84 7.34
CA ASP A 27 -4.51 -3.38 6.38
C ASP A 27 -4.67 -4.89 6.13
N LEU A 28 -4.20 -5.31 4.96
CA LEU A 28 -4.28 -6.69 4.46
C LEU A 28 -3.03 -7.53 4.81
N GLY A 29 -2.31 -7.19 5.90
CA GLY A 29 -1.09 -7.85 6.34
C GLY A 29 0.21 -7.19 5.85
N ILE A 30 0.12 -6.04 5.19
CA ILE A 30 1.24 -5.23 4.71
C ILE A 30 0.81 -3.76 4.67
N GLY A 31 1.75 -2.84 4.93
CA GLY A 31 1.46 -1.41 4.76
C GLY A 31 1.26 -1.04 3.28
N ASP A 32 0.32 -0.14 3.04
CA ASP A 32 -0.14 0.27 1.71
C ASP A 32 -0.43 1.79 1.66
N LEU A 33 -1.00 2.27 0.56
CA LEU A 33 -1.25 3.70 0.34
C LEU A 33 -2.19 4.33 1.39
N ASP A 34 -3.15 3.60 1.96
CA ASP A 34 -3.98 4.17 3.04
C ASP A 34 -3.18 4.26 4.34
N GLY A 35 -2.39 3.23 4.65
CA GLY A 35 -1.43 3.30 5.75
C GLY A 35 -0.43 4.44 5.61
N LEU A 36 0.06 4.70 4.40
CA LEU A 36 0.93 5.83 4.11
C LEU A 36 0.23 7.17 4.35
N ARG A 37 -1.03 7.31 3.91
CA ARG A 37 -1.80 8.54 4.12
C ARG A 37 -2.01 8.81 5.61
N GLN A 38 -2.44 7.80 6.37
CA GLN A 38 -2.58 7.92 7.83
C GLN A 38 -1.25 8.25 8.51
N PHE A 39 -0.15 7.66 8.04
CA PHE A 39 1.19 7.95 8.55
C PHE A 39 1.63 9.39 8.25
N VAL A 40 1.37 9.91 7.05
CA VAL A 40 1.64 11.31 6.70
C VAL A 40 0.86 12.26 7.60
N ASP A 41 -0.44 11.99 7.80
CA ASP A 41 -1.30 12.79 8.69
C ASP A 41 -0.75 12.80 10.12
N TRP A 42 -0.32 11.64 10.62
CA TRP A 42 0.29 11.51 11.94
C TRP A 42 1.63 12.26 12.04
N VAL A 43 2.55 12.06 11.08
CA VAL A 43 3.86 12.74 11.04
C VAL A 43 3.70 14.26 11.03
N ALA A 44 2.74 14.78 10.25
CA ALA A 44 2.42 16.20 10.22
C ALA A 44 1.88 16.70 11.57
N SER A 45 1.02 15.91 12.23
CA SER A 45 0.42 16.28 13.52
C SER A 45 1.46 16.45 14.65
N ILE A 46 2.60 15.77 14.57
CA ILE A 46 3.71 15.86 15.53
C ILE A 46 4.83 16.83 15.08
N GLY A 47 4.58 17.63 14.03
CA GLY A 47 5.47 18.72 13.60
C GLY A 47 6.64 18.32 12.70
N PHE A 48 6.72 17.06 12.29
CA PHE A 48 7.68 16.60 11.29
C PHE A 48 7.20 16.99 9.88
N LYS A 49 8.15 17.30 8.98
CA LYS A 49 7.83 17.89 7.66
C LYS A 49 8.16 16.97 6.48
N VAL A 50 8.84 15.86 6.73
CA VAL A 50 9.29 14.94 5.67
C VAL A 50 8.95 13.51 6.06
N VAL A 51 8.30 12.79 5.14
CA VAL A 51 8.19 11.33 5.18
C VAL A 51 9.14 10.78 4.14
N GLN A 52 10.09 9.95 4.58
CA GLN A 52 11.00 9.23 3.70
C GLN A 52 10.66 7.75 3.72
N LEU A 53 10.57 7.14 2.55
CA LEU A 53 10.32 5.71 2.41
C LEU A 53 11.57 4.97 1.96
N LEU A 54 11.65 3.69 2.32
CA LEU A 54 12.50 2.76 1.56
C LEU A 54 11.98 2.64 0.12
N PRO A 55 12.78 2.14 -0.85
CA PRO A 55 12.30 1.96 -2.21
C PRO A 55 11.00 1.16 -2.27
N ILE A 56 10.07 1.60 -3.13
CA ILE A 56 8.73 1.03 -3.30
C ILE A 56 8.54 0.37 -4.68
N ASN A 57 9.64 0.24 -5.42
CA ASN A 57 9.64 -0.38 -6.73
C ASN A 57 9.30 -1.88 -6.65
N GLU A 58 8.85 -2.45 -7.76
CA GLU A 58 8.53 -3.87 -7.85
C GLU A 58 9.75 -4.74 -7.52
N ILE A 59 9.60 -5.66 -6.56
CA ILE A 59 10.69 -6.48 -6.02
C ILE A 59 10.58 -7.95 -6.42
N GLY A 60 11.74 -8.61 -6.50
CA GLY A 60 11.84 -10.03 -6.80
C GLY A 60 11.38 -10.97 -5.67
N GLY A 61 11.79 -12.24 -5.76
CA GLY A 61 11.36 -13.30 -4.84
C GLY A 61 11.91 -13.19 -3.41
N ASP A 62 13.02 -12.47 -3.19
CA ASP A 62 13.65 -12.30 -1.88
C ASP A 62 12.99 -11.20 -1.02
N ASN A 63 12.07 -10.43 -1.61
CA ASN A 63 11.32 -9.33 -0.99
C ASN A 63 12.20 -8.19 -0.44
N SER A 64 13.45 -8.08 -0.89
CA SER A 64 14.32 -6.96 -0.53
C SER A 64 13.89 -5.69 -1.29
N PRO A 65 13.63 -4.55 -0.62
CA PRO A 65 13.30 -3.29 -1.30
C PRO A 65 14.45 -2.79 -2.20
N TYR A 66 15.67 -3.31 -2.01
CA TYR A 66 16.83 -2.96 -2.82
C TYR A 66 17.08 -3.92 -4.00
N ASN A 67 16.30 -5.00 -4.11
CA ASN A 67 16.39 -5.96 -5.22
C ASN A 67 15.19 -5.81 -6.16
N ALA A 68 15.07 -4.60 -6.73
CA ALA A 68 13.99 -4.26 -7.64
C ALA A 68 14.19 -4.94 -9.00
N ILE A 69 13.10 -5.49 -9.55
CA ILE A 69 13.09 -6.05 -10.92
C ILE A 69 12.76 -4.98 -11.97
N SER A 70 12.34 -3.80 -11.53
CA SER A 70 12.05 -2.64 -12.37
C SER A 70 12.40 -1.35 -11.64
N ALA A 71 13.02 -0.40 -12.34
CA ALA A 71 13.29 0.94 -11.81
C ALA A 71 12.07 1.87 -11.87
N ILE A 72 11.00 1.47 -12.56
CA ILE A 72 9.85 2.34 -12.87
C ILE A 72 8.55 1.78 -12.28
N ALA A 73 8.36 0.46 -12.31
CA ALA A 73 7.16 -0.16 -11.77
C ALA A 73 7.14 -0.09 -10.25
N ILE A 74 5.97 0.23 -9.69
CA ILE A 74 5.70 0.23 -8.24
C ILE A 74 5.22 -1.17 -7.84
N GLU A 75 5.65 -1.64 -6.68
CA GLU A 75 5.23 -2.92 -6.11
C GLU A 75 3.70 -2.96 -5.89
N PRO A 76 2.95 -3.87 -6.55
CA PRO A 76 1.49 -3.89 -6.49
C PRO A 76 0.92 -4.11 -5.08
N THR A 77 1.68 -4.72 -4.17
CA THR A 77 1.25 -4.90 -2.78
C THR A 77 1.13 -3.59 -1.99
N THR A 78 1.66 -2.48 -2.52
CA THR A 78 1.49 -1.13 -1.94
C THR A 78 0.11 -0.53 -2.22
N LEU A 79 -0.69 -1.08 -3.13
CA LEU A 79 -2.03 -0.58 -3.44
C LEU A 79 -2.97 -0.75 -2.24
N HIS A 80 -3.73 0.30 -1.94
CA HIS A 80 -4.86 0.19 -1.01
C HIS A 80 -6.04 -0.49 -1.71
N LEU A 81 -6.48 -1.63 -1.17
CA LEU A 81 -7.59 -2.41 -1.71
C LEU A 81 -8.67 -2.57 -0.65
N ALA A 82 -9.83 -2.01 -0.94
CA ALA A 82 -11.02 -2.04 -0.12
C ALA A 82 -12.25 -2.01 -1.03
N PRO A 83 -13.45 -2.35 -0.53
CA PRO A 83 -14.69 -2.14 -1.27
C PRO A 83 -14.77 -0.69 -1.81
N GLY A 84 -14.90 -0.54 -3.13
CA GLY A 84 -14.88 0.75 -3.83
C GLY A 84 -13.49 1.33 -4.14
N SER A 85 -12.41 0.63 -3.78
CA SER A 85 -11.03 1.01 -4.12
C SER A 85 -10.24 -0.18 -4.69
N PRO A 86 -10.08 -0.29 -6.02
CA PRO A 86 -10.63 0.61 -7.05
C PRO A 86 -12.16 0.54 -7.14
N PRO A 87 -12.85 1.48 -7.83
CA PRO A 87 -14.31 1.53 -7.91
C PRO A 87 -14.97 0.22 -8.36
N ASP A 88 -14.29 -0.54 -9.21
CA ASP A 88 -14.74 -1.83 -9.76
C ASP A 88 -14.69 -2.99 -8.74
N LEU A 89 -13.98 -2.82 -7.63
CA LEU A 89 -13.91 -3.79 -6.54
C LEU A 89 -15.11 -3.62 -5.60
N THR A 90 -16.23 -4.29 -5.90
CA THR A 90 -17.39 -4.24 -5.01
C THR A 90 -17.17 -5.01 -3.70
N GLN A 91 -18.05 -4.74 -2.74
CA GLN A 91 -18.15 -5.46 -1.47
C GLN A 91 -18.23 -6.98 -1.66
N ASP A 92 -19.14 -7.49 -2.50
CA ASP A 92 -19.31 -8.94 -2.70
C ASP A 92 -18.05 -9.63 -3.22
N ASP A 93 -17.33 -8.99 -4.15
CA ASP A 93 -16.11 -9.55 -4.69
C ASP A 93 -14.98 -9.54 -3.66
N PHE A 94 -14.87 -8.43 -2.91
CA PHE A 94 -13.94 -8.30 -1.79
C PHE A 94 -14.19 -9.39 -0.75
N ASP A 95 -15.42 -9.56 -0.29
CA ASP A 95 -15.80 -10.54 0.71
C ASP A 95 -15.57 -11.97 0.24
N SER A 96 -15.89 -12.27 -1.04
CA SER A 96 -15.65 -13.60 -1.63
C SER A 96 -14.17 -13.98 -1.62
N VAL A 97 -13.28 -13.01 -1.88
CA VAL A 97 -11.84 -13.23 -1.88
C VAL A 97 -11.35 -13.34 -0.44
N MET A 98 -11.76 -12.41 0.44
CA MET A 98 -11.33 -12.38 1.84
C MET A 98 -11.70 -13.66 2.61
N ALA A 99 -12.84 -14.28 2.29
CA ALA A 99 -13.26 -15.55 2.89
C ALA A 99 -12.24 -16.70 2.71
N ARG A 100 -11.35 -16.59 1.71
CA ARG A 100 -10.31 -17.60 1.42
C ARG A 100 -9.03 -17.41 2.24
N PHE A 101 -8.87 -16.29 2.95
CA PHE A 101 -7.63 -15.92 3.62
C PHE A 101 -7.82 -15.71 5.12
N ASN A 102 -6.83 -16.10 5.92
CA ASN A 102 -6.83 -15.83 7.36
C ASN A 102 -6.14 -14.48 7.64
N LEU A 103 -6.92 -13.39 7.63
CA LEU A 103 -6.39 -12.04 7.81
C LEU A 103 -5.65 -11.87 9.15
N LYS A 104 -6.16 -12.46 10.24
CA LYS A 104 -5.50 -12.42 11.56
C LYS A 104 -4.08 -12.99 11.49
N LYS A 105 -3.87 -14.08 10.75
CA LYS A 105 -2.55 -14.68 10.53
C LYS A 105 -1.67 -13.79 9.66
N LEU A 106 -2.21 -13.18 8.59
CA LEU A 106 -1.45 -12.29 7.71
C LEU A 106 -0.91 -11.06 8.44
N ARG A 107 -1.68 -10.55 9.41
CA ARG A 107 -1.32 -9.38 10.22
C ARG A 107 -0.40 -9.70 11.40
N SER A 108 -0.13 -10.97 11.67
CA SER A 108 0.72 -11.39 12.79
C SER A 108 2.20 -11.45 12.43
N GLY A 109 3.02 -10.71 13.18
CA GLY A 109 4.47 -10.67 13.01
C GLY A 109 4.92 -10.00 11.70
N GLY A 110 6.05 -10.47 11.15
CA GLY A 110 6.58 -9.97 9.88
C GLY A 110 5.67 -10.26 8.68
N VAL A 111 5.79 -9.43 7.64
CA VAL A 111 4.98 -9.50 6.41
C VAL A 111 5.04 -10.89 5.78
N LYS A 112 3.87 -11.44 5.46
CA LYS A 112 3.72 -12.74 4.77
C LYS A 112 3.59 -12.52 3.25
N TYR A 113 4.67 -12.07 2.63
CA TYR A 113 4.67 -11.56 1.23
C TYR A 113 3.96 -12.46 0.24
N LYS A 114 4.22 -13.78 0.25
CA LYS A 114 3.59 -14.73 -0.67
C LYS A 114 2.06 -14.67 -0.56
N GLN A 115 1.52 -14.82 0.64
CA GLN A 115 0.07 -14.85 0.86
C GLN A 115 -0.58 -13.47 0.65
N VAL A 116 0.13 -12.39 0.99
CA VAL A 116 -0.34 -11.03 0.72
C VAL A 116 -0.41 -10.74 -0.78
N ARG A 117 0.59 -11.17 -1.56
CA ARG A 117 0.60 -11.07 -3.03
C ARG A 117 -0.54 -11.88 -3.64
N GLU A 118 -0.76 -13.11 -3.16
CA GLU A 118 -1.88 -13.96 -3.59
C GLU A 118 -3.24 -13.28 -3.30
N LEU A 119 -3.42 -12.72 -2.10
CA LEU A 119 -4.63 -12.00 -1.70
C LEU A 119 -4.87 -10.76 -2.57
N LYS A 120 -3.89 -9.84 -2.62
CA LYS A 120 -4.05 -8.57 -3.35
C LYS A 120 -4.20 -8.80 -4.85
N ARG A 121 -3.53 -9.81 -5.43
CA ARG A 121 -3.74 -10.21 -6.83
C ARG A 121 -5.16 -10.69 -7.07
N ALA A 122 -5.70 -11.56 -6.22
CA ALA A 122 -7.07 -12.05 -6.39
C ALA A 122 -8.11 -10.93 -6.31
N LEU A 123 -7.91 -9.93 -5.44
CA LEU A 123 -8.74 -8.72 -5.39
C LEU A 123 -8.63 -7.89 -6.67
N LEU A 124 -7.41 -7.67 -7.17
CA LEU A 124 -7.17 -6.94 -8.43
C LEU A 124 -7.77 -7.65 -9.64
N GLU A 125 -7.72 -8.98 -9.69
CA GLU A 125 -8.32 -9.77 -10.78
C GLU A 125 -9.85 -9.62 -10.80
N LYS A 126 -10.49 -9.59 -9.63
CA LYS A 126 -11.94 -9.29 -9.52
C LYS A 126 -12.28 -7.89 -10.00
N ALA A 127 -11.53 -6.89 -9.53
CA ALA A 127 -11.71 -5.51 -9.94
C ALA A 127 -11.50 -5.35 -11.46
N PHE A 128 -10.46 -5.97 -12.01
CA PHE A 128 -10.14 -5.88 -13.43
C PHE A 128 -11.21 -6.55 -14.31
N ALA A 129 -11.73 -7.71 -13.91
CA ALA A 129 -12.82 -8.37 -14.64
C ALA A 129 -14.07 -7.47 -14.75
N ARG A 130 -14.39 -6.72 -13.69
CA ARG A 130 -15.49 -5.75 -13.70
C ARG A 130 -15.19 -4.52 -14.55
N PHE A 131 -13.99 -3.98 -14.44
CA PHE A 131 -13.53 -2.85 -15.26
C PHE A 131 -13.66 -3.16 -16.76
N GLU A 132 -13.26 -4.36 -17.19
CA GLU A 132 -13.38 -4.81 -18.58
C GLU A 132 -14.83 -4.96 -19.05
N LEU A 133 -15.74 -5.43 -18.18
CA LEU A 133 -17.17 -5.49 -18.49
C LEU A 133 -17.76 -4.08 -18.68
N GLY A 134 -17.34 -3.11 -17.85
CA GLY A 134 -17.75 -1.71 -18.00
C GLY A 134 -17.31 -1.10 -19.33
N ARG A 135 -16.07 -1.39 -19.78
CA ARG A 135 -15.53 -0.93 -21.08
C ARG A 135 -16.25 -1.50 -22.31
N GLN A 136 -16.89 -2.65 -22.21
CA GLN A 136 -17.63 -3.25 -23.34
C GLN A 136 -19.05 -2.68 -23.49
N GLY A 137 -19.52 -1.91 -22.50
CA GLY A 137 -20.84 -1.27 -22.50
C GLY A 137 -20.85 0.20 -22.97
N ASP A 138 -19.68 0.82 -23.17
CA ASP A 138 -19.47 2.17 -23.72
C ASP A 138 -19.14 2.13 -25.22
#